data_AF-A0A560H8N5-F1
#
_entry.id   AF-A0A560H8N5-F1
#
_cell.length_a   1.000
_cell.length_b   1.000
_cell.length_c   1.000
_cell.angle_alpha   90.00
_cell.angle_beta   90.00
_cell.angle_gamma   90.00
#
_symmetry.space_group_name_H-M   'P 1'
#
loop_
_entity.id
_entity.type
_entity.pdbx_description
1 polymer ?
#
loop_
_entity_poly.entity_id
_entity_poly.type
_entity_poly.pdbx_seq_one_letter_code
_entity_poly.pdbx_strand_id
1 'polypeptide(L)'
;MNMKFSCVLMGVVSFFAAGSIALASGRSAIQRDVESYAIAVCFASQEDQPYLKDQGYAWAEVIVQGRGRGPESLEPLRAAIKKVLAKGHVPVGFDEAHPMEGKALPVLYCGEIIDNPTVRAAITEVVAKIAKSR
;
A
#
# COMPACT_ATOMS: atom_id res chain seq x y z
N MET A 1 37.34 14.38 70.01
CA MET A 1 35.94 13.94 69.85
C MET A 1 35.24 14.89 68.90
N ASN A 2 34.91 14.43 67.69
CA ASN A 2 33.77 14.84 66.84
C ASN A 2 33.98 14.28 65.44
N MET A 3 33.38 13.12 65.22
CA MET A 3 33.44 12.29 64.03
C MET A 3 32.27 12.69 63.12
N LYS A 4 32.56 13.17 61.91
CA LYS A 4 31.54 13.44 60.88
C LYS A 4 31.51 12.25 59.91
N PHE A 5 30.44 11.45 60.02
CA PHE A 5 30.07 10.42 59.07
C PHE A 5 29.55 11.08 57.78
N SER A 6 30.28 10.93 56.67
CA SER A 6 29.75 11.22 55.33
C SER A 6 29.16 9.95 54.75
N CYS A 7 27.85 10.01 54.52
CA CYS A 7 27.02 8.96 53.92
C CYS A 7 27.38 8.84 52.43
N VAL A 8 27.89 7.67 52.03
CA VAL A 8 28.10 7.31 50.62
C VAL A 8 26.74 6.88 50.06
N LEU A 9 26.10 7.76 49.29
CA LEU A 9 24.90 7.43 48.51
C LEU A 9 25.35 6.77 47.20
N MET A 10 25.30 5.44 47.20
CA MET A 10 25.51 4.58 46.05
C MET A 10 24.29 4.70 45.13
N GLY A 11 24.35 5.63 44.17
CA GLY A 11 23.32 5.81 43.16
C GLY A 11 23.35 4.67 42.16
N VAL A 12 22.38 3.76 42.25
CA VAL A 12 22.09 2.78 41.20
C VAL A 12 21.51 3.55 40.01
N VAL A 13 22.34 3.80 39.00
CA VAL A 13 21.88 4.32 37.71
C VAL A 13 21.17 3.17 36.99
N SER A 14 19.87 3.07 37.19
CA SER A 14 18.99 2.23 36.36
C SER A 14 19.00 2.78 34.94
N PHE A 15 19.85 2.21 34.10
CA PHE A 15 19.87 2.41 32.65
C PHE A 15 18.62 1.73 32.07
N PHE A 16 17.47 2.41 32.12
CA PHE A 16 16.32 2.03 31.29
C PHE A 16 16.71 2.30 29.84
N ALA A 17 17.19 1.26 29.15
CA ALA A 17 17.29 1.25 27.70
C ALA A 17 15.87 1.36 27.14
N ALA A 18 15.39 2.58 26.93
CA ALA A 18 14.22 2.87 26.14
C ALA A 18 14.57 2.55 24.68
N GLY A 19 14.47 1.26 24.32
CA GLY A 19 14.42 0.87 22.92
C GLY A 19 13.24 1.59 22.29
N SER A 20 13.53 2.61 21.49
CA SER A 20 12.50 3.27 20.68
C SER A 20 11.96 2.22 19.73
N ILE A 21 10.77 1.69 20.05
CA ILE A 21 9.98 0.96 19.07
C ILE A 21 9.60 2.01 18.03
N ALA A 22 10.37 2.09 16.95
CA ALA A 22 9.99 2.84 15.77
C ALA A 22 8.78 2.12 15.18
N LEU A 23 7.58 2.48 15.65
CA LEU A 23 6.34 2.12 14.98
C LEU A 23 6.47 2.63 13.55
N ALA A 24 6.42 1.74 12.56
CA ALA A 24 6.39 2.12 11.16
C ALA A 24 5.29 3.17 10.98
N SER A 25 5.65 4.39 10.58
CA SER A 25 4.65 5.45 10.40
C SER A 25 3.64 4.97 9.37
N GLY A 26 2.37 4.92 9.75
CA GLY A 26 1.31 4.53 8.83
C GLY A 26 1.34 5.40 7.57
N ARG A 27 0.95 4.81 6.43
CA ARG A 27 0.82 5.54 5.16
C ARG A 27 -0.08 6.77 5.34
N SER A 28 0.31 7.88 4.71
CA SER A 28 -0.54 9.07 4.65
C SER A 28 -1.89 8.75 3.97
N ALA A 29 -2.93 9.55 4.24
CA ALA A 29 -4.23 9.36 3.60
C ALA A 29 -4.11 9.43 2.07
N ILE A 30 -3.28 10.35 1.54
CA ILE A 30 -3.04 10.47 0.10
C ILE A 30 -2.37 9.20 -0.43
N GLN A 31 -1.29 8.71 0.21
CA GLN A 31 -0.61 7.48 -0.21
C GLN A 31 -1.59 6.30 -0.23
N ARG A 32 -2.36 6.14 0.86
CA ARG A 32 -3.35 5.06 0.99
C ARG A 32 -4.39 5.12 -0.11
N ASP A 33 -4.92 6.31 -0.40
CA ASP A 33 -5.95 6.49 -1.43
C ASP A 33 -5.40 6.18 -2.83
N VAL A 34 -4.20 6.66 -3.15
CA VAL A 34 -3.57 6.45 -4.46
C VAL A 34 -3.22 4.97 -4.68
N GLU A 35 -2.66 4.31 -3.67
CA GLU A 35 -2.42 2.86 -3.74
C GLU A 35 -3.72 2.06 -3.81
N SER A 36 -4.74 2.44 -3.03
CA SER A 36 -6.06 1.79 -3.08
C SER A 36 -6.72 1.97 -4.45
N TYR A 37 -6.58 3.15 -5.06
CA TYR A 37 -7.06 3.41 -6.41
C TYR A 37 -6.37 2.52 -7.44
N ALA A 38 -5.06 2.27 -7.28
CA ALA A 38 -4.34 1.40 -8.20
C ALA A 38 -4.90 -0.03 -8.20
N ILE A 39 -5.15 -0.57 -7.00
CA ILE A 39 -5.76 -1.89 -6.81
C ILE A 39 -7.18 -1.91 -7.41
N ALA A 40 -7.99 -0.88 -7.13
CA ALA A 40 -9.35 -0.75 -7.64
C ALA A 40 -9.42 -0.73 -9.17
N VAL A 41 -8.54 0.05 -9.82
CA VAL A 41 -8.44 0.10 -11.30
C VAL A 41 -8.02 -1.25 -11.88
N CYS A 42 -7.10 -1.96 -11.21
CA CYS A 42 -6.73 -3.30 -11.64
C CYS A 42 -7.94 -4.26 -11.61
N PHE A 43 -8.73 -4.24 -10.53
CA PHE A 43 -9.94 -5.02 -10.41
C PHE A 43 -10.99 -4.65 -11.47
N ALA A 44 -11.21 -3.36 -11.70
CA ALA A 44 -12.13 -2.85 -12.72
C ALA A 44 -11.76 -3.23 -14.16
N SER A 45 -10.55 -3.75 -14.36
CA SER A 45 -10.03 -4.20 -15.65
C SER A 45 -10.07 -5.72 -15.83
N GLN A 46 -10.63 -6.47 -14.88
CA GLN A 46 -10.76 -7.93 -14.95
C GLN A 46 -12.02 -8.32 -15.75
N GLU A 47 -11.93 -8.33 -17.08
CA GLU A 47 -13.07 -8.56 -17.97
C GLU A 47 -13.76 -9.92 -17.76
N ASP A 48 -12.98 -10.96 -17.47
CA ASP A 48 -13.50 -12.32 -17.29
C ASP A 48 -14.03 -12.59 -15.87
N GLN A 49 -14.05 -11.58 -14.99
CA GLN A 49 -14.46 -11.70 -13.59
C GLN A 49 -15.45 -10.58 -13.21
N PRO A 50 -16.74 -10.69 -13.58
CA PRO A 50 -17.72 -9.61 -13.44
C PRO A 50 -17.83 -9.05 -12.02
N TYR A 51 -17.83 -9.93 -11.01
CA TYR A 51 -17.86 -9.49 -9.62
C TYR A 51 -16.65 -8.64 -9.23
N LEU A 52 -15.44 -9.04 -9.64
CA LEU A 52 -14.22 -8.27 -9.34
C LEU A 52 -14.22 -6.93 -10.08
N LYS A 53 -14.69 -6.94 -11.33
CA LYS A 53 -14.85 -5.74 -12.15
C LYS A 53 -15.74 -4.72 -11.45
N ASP A 54 -16.94 -5.12 -11.03
CA ASP A 54 -17.91 -4.24 -10.37
C ASP A 54 -17.38 -3.71 -9.03
N GLN A 55 -16.73 -4.58 -8.24
CA GLN A 55 -16.09 -4.19 -6.98
C GLN A 55 -14.97 -3.17 -7.20
N GLY A 56 -14.17 -3.35 -8.25
CA GLY A 56 -13.12 -2.41 -8.64
C GLY A 56 -13.67 -1.04 -9.03
N TYR A 57 -14.74 -1.01 -9.83
CA TYR A 57 -15.42 0.24 -10.19
C TYR A 57 -15.96 0.97 -8.97
N ALA A 58 -16.76 0.29 -8.14
CA ALA A 58 -17.34 0.89 -6.94
C ALA A 58 -16.27 1.41 -5.97
N TRP A 59 -15.17 0.67 -5.80
CA TRP A 59 -14.05 1.10 -4.97
C TRP A 59 -13.36 2.34 -5.56
N ALA A 60 -13.08 2.38 -6.87
CA ALA A 60 -12.48 3.54 -7.52
C ALA A 60 -13.35 4.80 -7.34
N GLU A 61 -14.67 4.68 -7.45
CA GLU A 61 -15.62 5.78 -7.23
C GLU A 61 -15.59 6.32 -5.79
N VAL A 62 -15.46 5.46 -4.78
CA VAL A 62 -15.29 5.89 -3.38
C VAL A 62 -14.04 6.76 -3.21
N ILE A 63 -12.95 6.46 -3.92
CA ILE A 63 -11.72 7.28 -3.87
C ILE A 63 -11.95 8.61 -4.61
N VAL A 64 -12.47 8.56 -5.83
CA VAL A 64 -12.61 9.74 -6.69
C VAL A 64 -13.65 10.71 -6.12
N GLN A 65 -14.87 10.23 -5.91
CA GLN A 65 -16.00 11.03 -5.47
C GLN A 65 -16.01 11.18 -3.94
N GLY A 66 -15.88 10.06 -3.22
CA GLY A 66 -16.03 10.05 -1.76
C GLY A 66 -14.87 10.70 -1.00
N ARG A 67 -13.64 10.63 -1.53
CA ARG A 67 -12.43 11.19 -0.89
C ARG A 67 -11.84 12.39 -1.63
N GLY A 68 -12.51 12.85 -2.70
CA GLY A 68 -12.14 14.04 -3.46
C GLY A 68 -10.79 13.94 -4.15
N ARG A 69 -10.45 12.78 -4.70
CA ARG A 69 -9.24 12.62 -5.53
C ARG A 69 -9.67 12.81 -6.98
N GLY A 70 -9.54 14.05 -7.47
CA GLY A 70 -10.02 14.42 -8.81
C GLY A 70 -9.48 13.47 -9.90
N PRO A 71 -10.31 13.03 -10.86
CA PRO A 71 -9.95 11.99 -11.82
C PRO A 71 -8.71 12.38 -12.65
N GLU A 72 -8.56 13.66 -12.99
CA GLU A 72 -7.39 14.18 -13.71
C GLU A 72 -6.07 14.00 -12.96
N SER A 73 -6.10 14.09 -11.62
CA SER A 73 -4.90 13.89 -10.79
C SER A 73 -4.44 12.43 -10.76
N LEU A 74 -5.38 11.49 -10.94
CA LEU A 74 -5.14 10.05 -10.91
C LEU A 74 -4.89 9.45 -12.30
N GLU A 75 -5.12 10.22 -13.37
CA GLU A 75 -5.03 9.70 -14.73
C GLU A 75 -3.67 9.09 -15.11
N PRO A 76 -2.53 9.70 -14.74
CA PRO A 76 -1.22 9.09 -15.00
C PRO A 76 -1.09 7.68 -14.40
N LEU A 77 -1.64 7.48 -13.20
CA LEU A 77 -1.65 6.18 -12.54
C LEU A 77 -2.57 5.19 -13.26
N ARG A 78 -3.79 5.61 -13.63
CA ARG A 78 -4.70 4.76 -14.41
C ARG A 78 -4.06 4.29 -15.72
N ALA A 79 -3.39 5.19 -16.44
CA ALA A 79 -2.69 4.87 -17.67
C ALA A 79 -1.53 3.89 -17.45
N ALA A 80 -0.73 4.09 -16.40
CA ALA A 80 0.36 3.18 -16.03
C ALA A 80 -0.15 1.75 -15.74
N ILE A 81 -1.27 1.63 -15.01
CA ILE A 81 -1.90 0.34 -14.72
C ILE A 81 -2.36 -0.33 -16.00
N LYS A 82 -3.13 0.36 -16.85
CA LYS A 82 -3.59 -0.20 -18.14
C LYS A 82 -2.44 -0.72 -19.00
N LYS A 83 -1.31 0.00 -19.03
CA LYS A 83 -0.10 -0.44 -19.74
C LYS A 83 0.50 -1.73 -19.16
N VAL A 84 0.48 -1.90 -17.85
CA VAL A 84 0.96 -3.13 -17.19
C VAL A 84 0.00 -4.29 -17.48
N LEU A 85 -1.30 -4.05 -17.36
CA LEU A 85 -2.34 -5.07 -17.60
C LEU A 85 -2.35 -5.57 -19.05
N ALA A 86 -2.02 -4.71 -20.02
CA ALA A 86 -1.91 -5.10 -21.43
C ALA A 86 -0.85 -6.20 -21.69
N LYS A 87 0.07 -6.45 -20.74
CA LYS A 87 1.04 -7.55 -20.83
C LYS A 87 0.43 -8.92 -20.45
N GLY A 88 -0.77 -8.96 -19.88
CA GLY A 88 -1.63 -10.14 -19.79
C GLY A 88 -1.16 -11.29 -18.88
N HIS A 89 -0.19 -11.08 -18.00
CA HIS A 89 0.32 -12.15 -17.13
C HIS A 89 -0.37 -12.13 -15.76
N VAL A 90 -1.42 -12.93 -15.61
CA VAL A 90 -2.04 -13.21 -14.32
C VAL A 90 -1.35 -14.43 -13.70
N PRO A 91 -0.88 -14.36 -12.44
CA PRO A 91 -0.30 -15.51 -11.75
C PRO A 91 -1.30 -16.67 -11.66
N VAL A 92 -0.78 -17.89 -11.77
CA VAL A 92 -1.56 -19.12 -11.62
C VAL A 92 -1.01 -19.89 -10.42
N GLY A 93 -1.87 -20.17 -9.45
CA GLY A 93 -1.56 -21.10 -8.36
C GLY A 93 -1.88 -22.52 -8.79
N PHE A 94 -1.00 -23.47 -8.46
CA PHE A 94 -1.18 -24.88 -8.76
C PHE A 94 -1.46 -25.65 -7.47
N ASP A 95 -2.37 -26.61 -7.53
CA ASP A 95 -2.59 -27.58 -6.46
C ASP A 95 -1.45 -28.61 -6.49
N GLU A 96 -0.81 -28.85 -5.35
CA GLU A 96 0.23 -29.88 -5.22
C GLU A 96 -0.33 -31.29 -5.47
N ALA A 97 -1.59 -31.53 -5.11
CA ALA A 97 -2.27 -32.81 -5.36
C ALA A 97 -2.72 -32.94 -6.83
N HIS A 98 -2.95 -31.82 -7.52
CA HIS A 98 -3.45 -31.77 -8.90
C HIS A 98 -2.68 -30.70 -9.72
N PRO A 99 -1.39 -30.94 -10.06
CA PRO A 99 -0.50 -29.92 -10.63
C PRO A 99 -0.91 -29.42 -12.03
N MET A 100 -1.86 -30.09 -12.69
CA MET A 100 -2.42 -29.66 -13.97
C MET A 100 -3.64 -28.73 -13.82
N GLU A 101 -4.21 -28.62 -12.62
CA GLU A 101 -5.40 -27.82 -12.32
C GLU A 101 -4.99 -26.46 -11.75
N GLY A 102 -4.42 -25.62 -12.62
CA GLY A 102 -4.04 -24.26 -12.26
C GLY A 102 -5.24 -23.33 -12.08
N LYS A 103 -5.21 -22.50 -11.03
CA LYS A 103 -6.20 -21.44 -10.79
C LYS A 103 -5.56 -20.06 -10.97
N ALA A 104 -6.13 -19.26 -11.86
CA ALA A 104 -5.75 -17.86 -11.99
C ALA A 104 -6.01 -17.09 -10.68
N LEU A 105 -5.07 -16.23 -10.29
CA LEU A 105 -5.11 -15.47 -9.04
C LEU A 105 -5.21 -13.95 -9.31
N PRO A 106 -6.32 -13.45 -9.90
CA PRO A 106 -6.48 -12.02 -10.20
C PRO A 106 -6.48 -11.14 -8.94
N VAL A 107 -6.93 -11.69 -7.80
CA VAL A 107 -6.88 -10.99 -6.51
C VAL A 107 -5.44 -10.77 -6.05
N LEU A 108 -4.57 -11.78 -6.17
CA LEU A 108 -3.15 -11.64 -5.88
C LEU A 108 -2.51 -10.62 -6.82
N TYR A 109 -2.76 -10.77 -8.12
CA TYR A 109 -2.22 -9.88 -9.15
C TYR A 109 -2.56 -8.41 -8.89
N CYS A 110 -3.83 -8.11 -8.60
CA CYS A 110 -4.26 -6.76 -8.31
C CYS A 110 -3.82 -6.27 -6.93
N GLY A 111 -3.64 -7.15 -5.94
CA GLY A 111 -3.06 -6.78 -4.65
C GLY A 111 -1.60 -6.35 -4.75
N GLU A 112 -0.84 -7.00 -5.63
CA GLU A 112 0.59 -6.76 -5.83
C GLU A 112 0.88 -5.71 -6.93
N ILE A 113 -0.14 -5.20 -7.62
CA ILE A 113 0.04 -4.25 -8.74
C ILE A 113 0.82 -3.00 -8.32
N ILE A 114 0.73 -2.60 -7.05
CA ILE A 114 1.42 -1.45 -6.48
C ILE A 114 2.94 -1.65 -6.38
N ASP A 115 3.41 -2.89 -6.40
CA ASP A 115 4.82 -3.25 -6.33
C ASP A 115 5.46 -3.37 -7.71
N ASN A 116 4.65 -3.35 -8.78
CA ASN A 116 5.17 -3.21 -10.13
C ASN A 116 5.96 -1.90 -10.26
N PRO A 117 7.22 -1.90 -10.76
CA PRO A 117 8.05 -0.69 -10.80
C PRO A 117 7.43 0.48 -11.57
N THR A 118 6.69 0.19 -12.66
CA THR A 118 6.02 1.23 -13.46
C THR A 118 4.87 1.87 -12.67
N VAL A 119 4.08 1.05 -11.97
CA VAL A 119 2.96 1.51 -11.15
C VAL A 119 3.47 2.24 -9.91
N ARG A 120 4.51 1.72 -9.25
CA ARG A 120 5.15 2.33 -8.09
C ARG A 120 5.67 3.74 -8.41
N ALA A 121 6.34 3.91 -9.56
CA ALA A 121 6.79 5.22 -10.01
C ALA A 121 5.62 6.19 -10.21
N ALA A 122 4.54 5.75 -10.86
CA ALA A 122 3.34 6.55 -11.05
C ALA A 122 2.64 6.91 -9.73
N ILE A 123 2.59 5.99 -8.76
CA ILE A 123 2.08 6.25 -7.41
C ILE A 123 2.89 7.37 -6.76
N THR A 124 4.22 7.28 -6.76
CA THR A 124 5.10 8.30 -6.15
C THR A 124 4.87 9.68 -6.77
N GLU A 125 4.77 9.75 -8.10
CA GLU A 125 4.52 11.01 -8.82
C GLU A 125 3.16 11.62 -8.46
N VAL A 126 2.09 10.81 -8.52
CA VAL A 126 0.73 11.26 -8.23
C VAL A 126 0.58 11.70 -6.78
N VAL A 127 1.16 10.97 -5.82
CA VAL A 127 1.15 11.35 -4.41
C VAL A 127 1.85 12.68 -4.19
N ALA A 128 3.03 12.88 -4.80
CA ALA A 128 3.76 14.14 -4.69
C ALA A 128 2.97 15.31 -5.31
N LYS A 129 2.29 15.09 -6.45
CA LYS A 129 1.46 16.09 -7.12
C LYS A 129 0.27 16.50 -6.25
N ILE A 130 -0.48 15.54 -5.71
CA ILE A 130 -1.65 15.80 -4.86
C ILE A 130 -1.25 16.45 -3.53
N ALA A 131 -0.09 16.08 -2.97
CA ALA A 131 0.41 16.69 -1.74
C ALA A 131 0.78 18.17 -1.91
N LYS A 132 1.28 18.56 -3.09
CA LYS A 132 1.67 19.94 -3.41
C LYS A 132 0.48 20.86 -3.77
N SER A 133 -0.68 20.29 -4.11
CA SER A 133 -1.87 21.05 -4.50
C SER A 133 -2.78 21.42 -3.32
N ARG A 134 -2.30 21.23 -2.08
CA ARG A 134 -2.95 21.71 -0.85
C ARG A 134 -2.21 22.91 -0.31
#